data_AF-A0A9W3P6R2-F1
#
_entry.id   AF-A0A9W3P6R2-F1
#
_cell.length_a   1.000
_cell.length_b   1.000
_cell.length_c   1.000
_cell.angle_alpha   90.00
_cell.angle_beta   90.00
_cell.angle_gamma   90.00
#
_symmetry.space_group_name_H-M   'P 1'
#
loop_
_entity.id
_entity.type
_entity.pdbx_description
1 polymer ?
#
loop_
_entity_poly.entity_id
_entity_poly.type
_entity_poly.pdbx_seq_one_letter_code
_entity_poly.pdbx_strand_id
1 'polypeptide(L)'
;MHEELKAIRESLNLELIREEKHQLVTVKGKGVSASYYEVNKPGSKLIKRCFAEIDGYNFGTTGDSGERPYWKKNGRGRMKNDGEVWDKLYSLDDYILNECGYHLW
;
A
#
# COMPACT_ATOMS: atom_id res chain seq x y z
N MET A 1 -3.08 2.41 -17.21
CA MET A 1 -2.63 2.00 -15.86
C MET A 1 -2.04 3.15 -15.04
N HIS A 2 -0.86 3.71 -15.34
CA HIS A 2 -0.30 4.82 -14.51
C HIS A 2 -1.18 6.09 -14.49
N GLU A 3 -1.75 6.49 -15.63
CA GLU A 3 -2.63 7.68 -15.68
C GLU A 3 -3.98 7.46 -14.98
N GLU A 4 -4.54 6.25 -15.05
CA GLU A 4 -5.79 5.89 -14.37
C GLU A 4 -5.62 5.85 -12.85
N LEU A 5 -4.49 5.30 -12.36
CA LEU A 5 -4.17 5.32 -10.93
C LEU A 5 -3.91 6.75 -10.44
N LYS A 6 -3.32 7.63 -11.27
CA LYS A 6 -3.08 9.02 -10.90
C LYS A 6 -4.38 9.77 -10.55
N ALA A 7 -5.42 9.65 -11.38
CA ALA A 7 -6.73 10.26 -11.12
C ALA A 7 -7.36 9.73 -9.81
N ILE A 8 -7.20 8.43 -9.54
CA ILE A 8 -7.66 7.83 -8.28
C ILE A 8 -6.91 8.44 -7.09
N ARG A 9 -5.58 8.55 -7.14
CA ARG A 9 -4.77 9.15 -6.05
C ARG A 9 -5.18 10.59 -5.74
N GLU A 10 -5.37 11.41 -6.77
CA GLU A 10 -5.80 12.80 -6.62
C GLU A 10 -7.15 12.88 -5.88
N SER A 11 -8.06 11.93 -6.14
CA SER A 11 -9.35 11.86 -5.43
C SER A 11 -9.25 11.36 -3.97
N LEU A 12 -8.21 10.59 -3.64
CA LEU A 12 -8.01 9.97 -2.33
C LEU A 12 -7.36 10.92 -1.31
N ASN A 13 -6.77 12.04 -1.77
CA ASN A 13 -6.05 13.01 -0.94
C ASN A 13 -5.00 12.33 -0.04
N LEU A 14 -4.08 11.61 -0.69
CA LEU A 14 -3.10 10.76 -0.01
C LEU A 14 -2.07 11.59 0.77
N GLU A 15 -1.74 11.10 1.96
CA GLU A 15 -0.65 11.61 2.79
C GLU A 15 0.29 10.48 3.22
N LEU A 16 1.58 10.81 3.37
CA LEU A 16 2.60 9.91 3.86
C LEU A 16 2.92 10.24 5.33
N ILE A 17 2.70 9.28 6.22
CA ILE A 17 3.03 9.38 7.64
C ILE A 17 4.20 8.46 7.95
N ARG A 18 5.17 8.95 8.73
CA ARG A 18 6.34 8.19 9.14
C ARG A 18 6.34 8.03 10.66
N GLU A 19 6.59 6.81 11.12
CA GLU A 19 6.74 6.45 12.51
C GLU A 19 8.11 5.81 12.73
N GLU A 20 9.05 6.60 13.25
CA GLU A 20 10.46 6.20 13.35
C GLU A 20 10.68 5.05 14.33
N LYS A 21 9.96 5.03 15.46
CA LYS A 21 10.12 4.03 16.52
C LYS A 21 9.89 2.60 16.01
N HIS A 22 8.95 2.43 15.09
CA HIS A 22 8.57 1.13 14.55
C HIS A 22 9.01 0.94 13.09
N GLN A 23 9.75 1.90 12.53
CA GLN A 23 10.16 1.91 11.12
C GLN A 23 8.97 1.73 10.17
N LEU A 24 7.83 2.33 10.50
CA LEU A 24 6.62 2.24 9.68
C LEU A 24 6.44 3.52 8.88
N VAL A 25 6.09 3.34 7.62
CA VAL A 25 5.66 4.39 6.71
C VAL A 25 4.26 4.02 6.26
N THR A 26 3.31 4.90 6.46
CA THR A 26 1.91 4.67 6.16
C THR A 26 1.44 5.67 5.14
N VAL A 27 0.94 5.20 4.01
CA VAL A 27 0.16 6.01 3.07
C VAL A 27 -1.30 5.89 3.49
N LYS A 28 -1.97 7.01 3.73
CA LYS A 28 -3.40 7.00 4.03
C LYS A 28 -4.14 8.12 3.32
N GLY A 29 -5.44 7.95 3.17
CA GLY A 29 -6.32 8.91 2.53
C GLY A 29 -7.78 8.55 2.79
N LYS A 30 -8.68 9.06 1.95
CA LYS A 30 -10.12 8.83 2.09
C LYS A 30 -10.47 7.36 1.87
N GLY A 31 -10.80 6.65 2.94
CA GLY A 31 -11.22 5.24 2.90
C GLY A 31 -10.09 4.25 2.62
N VAL A 32 -8.83 4.71 2.68
CA VAL A 32 -7.66 3.90 2.32
C VAL A 32 -6.51 4.10 3.30
N SER A 33 -5.79 3.04 3.61
CA SER A 33 -4.56 3.06 4.40
C SER A 33 -3.69 1.87 4.03
N ALA A 34 -2.38 2.07 3.83
CA ALA A 34 -1.40 1.01 3.66
C ALA A 34 -0.13 1.34 4.43
N SER A 35 0.30 0.40 5.26
CA SER A 35 1.53 0.49 6.03
C SER A 35 2.63 -0.38 5.43
N TYR A 36 3.82 0.18 5.43
CA TYR A 36 5.04 -0.39 4.89
C TYR A 36 6.14 -0.30 5.95
N TYR A 37 6.95 -1.34 6.08
CA TYR A 37 8.09 -1.38 6.99
C TYR A 37 9.37 -0.96 6.25
N GLU A 38 10.04 0.09 6.72
CA GLU A 38 11.37 0.47 6.24
C GLU A 38 12.40 -0.57 6.69
N VAL A 39 13.03 -1.22 5.71
CA VAL A 39 14.05 -2.24 5.91
C VAL A 39 15.35 -1.58 6.36
N ASN A 40 16.12 -2.29 7.18
CA ASN A 40 17.42 -1.89 7.77
C ASN A 40 17.35 -0.78 8.83
N LYS A 41 16.75 0.38 8.51
CA LYS A 41 16.68 1.55 9.41
C LYS A 41 15.61 2.56 8.96
N PRO A 42 15.13 3.45 9.85
CA PRO A 42 14.28 4.57 9.45
C PRO A 42 14.96 5.44 8.37
N GLY A 43 14.19 5.82 7.35
CA GLY A 43 14.65 6.64 6.23
C GLY A 43 15.47 5.90 5.17
N SER A 44 15.52 4.56 5.20
CA SER A 44 16.23 3.77 4.18
C SER A 44 15.58 3.86 2.81
N LYS A 45 14.29 4.24 2.75
CA LYS A 45 13.45 4.22 1.54
C LYS A 45 13.31 2.85 0.87
N LEU A 46 13.80 1.79 1.50
CA LEU A 46 13.63 0.41 1.05
C LEU A 46 12.57 -0.21 1.95
N ILE A 47 11.46 -0.68 1.38
CA ILE A 47 10.26 -1.03 2.14
C ILE A 47 9.73 -2.43 1.85
N LYS A 48 9.11 -3.03 2.86
CA LYS A 48 8.24 -4.20 2.72
C LYS A 48 6.81 -3.78 2.96
N ARG A 49 5.88 -4.23 2.12
CA ARG A 49 4.44 -4.14 2.38
C ARG A 49 4.12 -4.87 3.70
N CYS A 50 3.17 -4.38 4.49
CA CYS A 50 2.76 -5.04 5.74
C CYS A 50 1.27 -5.35 5.76
N PHE A 51 0.46 -4.31 5.85
CA PHE A 51 -0.99 -4.41 5.93
C PHE A 51 -1.62 -3.19 5.28
N ALA A 52 -2.83 -3.37 4.75
CA ALA A 52 -3.62 -2.29 4.19
C ALA A 52 -5.10 -2.49 4.50
N GLU A 53 -5.84 -1.39 4.50
CA GLU A 53 -7.28 -1.34 4.63
C GLU A 53 -7.84 -0.47 3.51
N ILE A 54 -8.78 -0.99 2.73
CA ILE A 54 -9.43 -0.30 1.61
C ILE A 54 -10.93 -0.48 1.76
N ASP A 55 -11.66 0.61 2.02
CA ASP A 55 -13.12 0.63 2.19
C ASP A 55 -13.63 -0.44 3.17
N GLY A 56 -12.88 -0.68 4.26
CA GLY A 56 -13.19 -1.70 5.28
C GLY A 56 -12.74 -3.13 4.94
N TYR A 57 -12.13 -3.37 3.78
CA TYR A 57 -11.48 -4.64 3.45
C TYR A 57 -10.02 -4.62 3.90
N ASN A 58 -9.63 -5.62 4.67
CA ASN A 58 -8.26 -5.78 5.16
C ASN A 58 -7.42 -6.59 4.19
N PHE A 59 -6.17 -6.19 4.04
CA PHE A 59 -5.16 -6.83 3.21
C PHE A 59 -3.91 -7.07 4.04
N GLY A 60 -3.29 -8.22 3.83
CA GLY A 60 -1.94 -8.51 4.26
C GLY A 60 -1.07 -8.74 3.04
N THR A 61 0.12 -9.27 3.29
CA THR A 61 1.05 -9.64 2.21
C THR A 61 1.35 -11.12 2.30
N THR A 62 1.44 -11.76 1.16
CA THR A 62 1.97 -13.11 1.06
C THR A 62 3.17 -13.09 0.12
N GLY A 63 4.17 -13.90 0.43
CA GLY A 63 5.26 -14.21 -0.48
C GLY A 63 5.67 -15.64 -0.18
N ASP A 64 5.40 -16.55 -1.10
CA ASP A 64 6.04 -17.86 -1.05
C ASP A 64 7.50 -17.70 -1.44
N SER A 65 8.35 -18.61 -0.95
CA SER A 65 9.79 -18.65 -1.19
C SER A 65 10.11 -18.52 -2.69
N GLY A 66 10.51 -17.32 -3.13
CA GLY A 66 10.93 -17.05 -4.52
C GLY A 66 10.05 -16.08 -5.31
N GLU A 67 8.85 -15.73 -4.82
CA GLU A 67 8.00 -14.72 -5.47
C GLU A 67 8.10 -13.35 -4.78
N ARG A 68 7.93 -12.27 -5.56
CA ARG A 68 7.86 -10.92 -5.00
C ARG A 68 6.60 -10.81 -4.13
N PRO A 69 6.70 -10.38 -2.86
CA PRO A 69 5.55 -10.28 -1.98
C PRO A 69 4.45 -9.45 -2.62
N TYR A 70 3.21 -9.94 -2.66
CA TYR A 70 2.06 -9.24 -3.24
C TYR A 70 0.94 -9.08 -2.21
N TRP A 71 0.04 -8.14 -2.49
CA TRP A 71 -1.12 -7.88 -1.65
C TRP A 71 -2.10 -9.06 -1.71
N LYS A 72 -2.56 -9.49 -0.53
CA LYS A 72 -3.53 -10.56 -0.38
C LYS A 72 -4.67 -10.07 0.50
N LYS A 73 -5.91 -10.21 0.03
CA LYS A 73 -7.09 -9.94 0.84
C LYS A 73 -7.13 -10.90 2.05
N ASN A 74 -7.34 -10.34 3.23
CA ASN A 74 -7.59 -11.08 4.46
C ASN A 74 -9.08 -11.37 4.64
N GLY A 75 -9.39 -12.49 5.30
CA GLY A 75 -10.76 -12.90 5.61
C GLY A 75 -11.46 -13.66 4.49
N ARG A 76 -12.73 -13.98 4.73
CA ARG A 76 -13.58 -14.78 3.82
C ARG A 76 -14.55 -13.89 3.04
N GLY A 77 -15.11 -14.42 1.96
CA GLY A 77 -16.13 -13.76 1.15
C GLY A 77 -15.57 -12.93 -0.02
N ARG A 78 -16.41 -12.65 -1.00
CA ARG A 78 -16.05 -11.84 -2.18
C ARG A 78 -16.14 -10.35 -1.86
N MET A 79 -15.34 -9.52 -2.53
CA MET A 79 -15.46 -8.07 -2.47
C MET A 79 -16.55 -7.64 -3.46
N LYS A 80 -17.47 -6.76 -3.02
CA LYS A 80 -18.56 -6.29 -3.90
C LYS A 80 -18.05 -5.41 -5.04
N ASN A 81 -16.98 -4.65 -4.78
CA ASN A 81 -16.34 -3.73 -5.73
C ASN A 81 -14.88 -4.13 -5.97
N ASP A 82 -14.64 -5.40 -6.32
CA ASP A 82 -13.30 -5.99 -6.36
C ASP A 82 -12.29 -5.16 -7.17
N GLY A 83 -12.65 -4.75 -8.40
CA GLY A 83 -11.77 -3.92 -9.25
C GLY A 83 -11.42 -2.58 -8.62
N GLU A 84 -12.40 -1.81 -8.15
CA GLU A 84 -12.19 -0.51 -7.52
C GLU A 84 -11.29 -0.61 -6.27
N VAL A 85 -11.48 -1.66 -5.48
CA VAL A 85 -10.69 -1.91 -4.27
C VAL A 85 -9.23 -2.20 -4.63
N TRP A 86 -8.99 -3.03 -5.65
CA TRP A 86 -7.63 -3.31 -6.13
C TRP A 86 -6.99 -2.08 -6.74
N ASP A 87 -7.72 -1.29 -7.53
CA ASP A 87 -7.20 -0.05 -8.13
C ASP A 87 -6.78 0.95 -7.05
N LYS A 88 -7.61 1.14 -6.01
CA LYS A 88 -7.23 1.96 -4.84
C LYS A 88 -5.99 1.41 -4.16
N LEU A 89 -5.90 0.10 -3.91
CA LEU A 89 -4.74 -0.50 -3.27
C LEU A 89 -3.45 -0.31 -4.07
N TYR A 90 -3.51 -0.55 -5.39
CA TYR A 90 -2.37 -0.34 -6.28
C TYR A 90 -2.02 1.14 -6.44
N SER A 91 -2.98 2.05 -6.30
CA SER A 91 -2.70 3.49 -6.29
C SER A 91 -1.84 3.91 -5.09
N LEU A 92 -1.95 3.23 -3.94
CA LEU A 92 -1.10 3.49 -2.76
C LEU A 92 0.35 3.05 -3.01
N ASP A 93 0.53 1.86 -3.62
CA ASP A 93 1.85 1.40 -4.04
C ASP A 93 2.45 2.33 -5.09
N ASP A 94 1.66 2.75 -6.07
CA ASP A 94 2.12 3.67 -7.11
C ASP A 94 2.58 5.00 -6.51
N TYR A 95 1.80 5.54 -5.56
CA TYR A 95 2.15 6.77 -4.84
C TYR A 95 3.47 6.65 -4.08
N ILE A 96 3.64 5.61 -3.25
CA ILE A 96 4.83 5.50 -2.41
C ILE A 96 6.09 5.22 -3.25
N LEU A 97 5.96 4.44 -4.33
CA LEU A 97 7.09 4.06 -5.17
C LEU A 97 7.50 5.16 -6.15
N ASN A 98 6.53 5.79 -6.82
CA ASN A 98 6.84 6.72 -7.91
C ASN A 98 6.86 8.19 -7.48
N GLU A 99 6.04 8.60 -6.50
CA GLU A 99 5.99 10.00 -6.05
C GLU A 99 6.80 10.22 -4.77
N CYS A 100 6.75 9.28 -3.82
CA CYS A 100 7.54 9.38 -2.58
C CYS A 100 8.98 8.86 -2.72
N GLY A 101 9.28 8.15 -3.83
CA GLY A 101 10.61 7.64 -4.17
C GLY A 101 11.10 6.50 -3.28
N TYR A 102 10.20 5.63 -2.82
CA TYR A 102 10.55 4.40 -2.13
C TYR A 102 10.76 3.25 -3.10
N HIS A 103 11.39 2.17 -2.62
CA HIS A 103 11.64 0.95 -3.38
C HIS A 103 11.17 -0.27 -2.59
N LEU A 104 10.53 -1.23 -3.26
CA LEU A 104 10.19 -2.51 -2.65
C LEU A 104 11.46 -3.37 -2.47
N TRP A 105 11.59 -3.98 -1.29
CA TRP A 105 12.60 -4.99 -0.97
C TRP A 105 12.22 -6.36 -1.53
#